data_AF-A0A6V8E445-F1
#
_entry.id   AF-A0A6V8E445-F1
#
_cell.length_a   1.000
_cell.length_b   1.000
_cell.length_c   1.000
_cell.angle_alpha   90.00
_cell.angle_beta   90.00
_cell.angle_gamma   90.00
#
_symmetry.space_group_name_H-M   'P 1'
#
loop_
_entity.id
_entity.type
_entity.pdbx_description
1 polymer ?
#
loop_
_entity_poly.entity_id
_entity_poly.type
_entity_poly.pdbx_seq_one_letter_code
_entity_poly.pdbx_strand_id
1 'polypeptide(L)'
;MQKEQKFDVEIADASGHSIVQMSQNEIADKASQTQGSWVFVNDQLVSAADVANMDLEAGSRIRLMPGLVGGQDAPTFVVEIADPTGHTEAVMTQAALADKASQTQGSWVFVNDQLVSAADVANMDLEAGSRIRLMPGLVGGSVC
;
A
#
# COMPACT_ATOMS: atom_id res chain seq x y z
N MET A 1 -29.86 9.27 22.73
CA MET A 1 -28.73 8.70 23.49
C MET A 1 -28.25 7.49 22.70
N GLN A 2 -27.34 7.70 21.73
CA GLN A 2 -26.76 6.55 21.03
C GLN A 2 -25.79 5.90 22.01
N LYS A 3 -26.05 4.65 22.40
CA LYS A 3 -25.12 3.88 23.22
C LYS A 3 -23.80 3.85 22.45
N GLU A 4 -22.73 4.37 23.03
CA GLU A 4 -21.36 4.06 22.59
C GLU A 4 -21.12 2.57 22.86
N GLN A 5 -21.66 1.72 21.98
CA GLN A 5 -21.31 0.30 21.95
C GLN A 5 -19.89 0.24 21.43
N LYS A 6 -18.99 -0.19 22.32
CA LYS A 6 -17.61 -0.44 21.96
C LYS A 6 -17.51 -1.87 21.47
N PHE A 7 -16.78 -2.05 20.39
CA PHE A 7 -16.55 -3.34 19.78
C PHE A 7 -15.08 -3.70 19.85
N ASP A 8 -14.79 -4.97 20.07
CA ASP A 8 -13.43 -5.50 19.97
C ASP A 8 -13.07 -5.67 18.50
N VAL A 9 -12.10 -4.86 18.06
CA VAL A 9 -11.66 -4.79 16.68
C VAL A 9 -10.28 -5.39 16.59
N GLU A 10 -10.18 -6.50 15.87
CA GLU A 10 -8.90 -7.14 15.59
C GLU A 10 -8.25 -6.46 14.40
N ILE A 11 -7.20 -5.69 14.64
CA ILE A 11 -6.42 -5.00 13.64
C ILE A 11 -5.23 -5.88 13.28
N ALA A 12 -5.16 -6.31 12.02
CA ALA A 12 -3.93 -6.91 11.53
C ALA A 12 -2.86 -5.80 11.40
N ASP A 13 -1.79 -5.93 12.17
CA ASP A 13 -0.64 -5.01 12.17
C ASP A 13 0.62 -5.82 11.84
N ALA A 14 1.73 -5.16 11.50
CA ALA A 14 3.02 -5.81 11.21
C ALA A 14 3.47 -6.80 12.30
N SER A 15 3.02 -6.62 13.54
CA SER A 15 3.32 -7.50 14.68
C SER A 15 2.48 -8.79 14.75
N GLY A 16 1.53 -9.03 13.83
CA GLY A 16 0.67 -10.21 13.82
C GLY A 16 -0.80 -9.83 13.91
N HIS A 17 -1.34 -9.54 15.10
CA HIS A 17 -2.72 -9.08 15.30
C HIS A 17 -2.81 -8.28 16.61
N SER A 18 -3.51 -7.15 16.62
CA SER A 18 -3.79 -6.35 17.82
C SER A 18 -5.29 -6.18 18.02
N ILE A 19 -5.80 -6.48 19.21
CA ILE A 19 -7.21 -6.28 19.54
C ILE A 19 -7.35 -4.91 20.22
N VAL A 20 -8.15 -4.03 19.61
CA VAL A 20 -8.42 -2.68 20.12
C VAL A 20 -9.91 -2.49 20.24
N GLN A 21 -10.35 -1.98 21.38
CA GLN A 21 -11.75 -1.69 21.61
C GLN A 21 -12.07 -0.26 21.14
N MET A 22 -12.97 -0.11 20.18
CA MET A 22 -13.35 1.20 19.62
C MET A 22 -14.81 1.23 19.17
N SER A 23 -15.34 2.43 18.95
CA SER A 23 -16.72 2.65 18.52
C SER A 23 -16.86 2.42 17.01
N GLN A 24 -18.07 2.07 16.54
CA GLN A 24 -18.38 1.87 15.12
C GLN A 24 -17.87 3.01 14.20
N ASN A 25 -18.06 4.27 14.62
CA ASN A 25 -17.54 5.42 13.88
C ASN A 25 -16.01 5.43 13.80
N GLU A 26 -15.32 5.05 14.88
CA GLU A 26 -13.85 4.98 14.87
C GLU A 26 -13.33 3.86 13.97
N ILE A 27 -14.07 2.75 13.85
CA ILE A 27 -13.75 1.67 12.90
C ILE A 27 -13.85 2.19 11.47
N ALA A 28 -14.96 2.84 11.14
CA ALA A 28 -15.19 3.39 9.81
C ALA A 28 -14.16 4.47 9.47
N ASP A 29 -13.83 5.34 10.43
CA ASP A 29 -12.81 6.38 10.27
C ASP A 29 -11.42 5.77 10.05
N LYS A 30 -11.01 4.81 10.89
CA LYS A 30 -9.72 4.11 10.77
C LYS A 30 -9.58 3.32 9.46
N ALA A 31 -10.66 2.68 9.03
CA ALA A 31 -10.71 1.98 7.75
C ALA A 31 -10.70 2.95 6.55
N SER A 32 -11.26 4.15 6.70
CA SER A 32 -11.23 5.20 5.67
C SER A 32 -9.87 5.90 5.59
N GLN A 33 -9.18 6.05 6.71
CA GLN A 33 -7.81 6.61 6.76
C GLN A 33 -6.79 5.74 6.03
N THR A 34 -7.00 4.42 6.05
CA THR A 34 -6.07 3.47 5.46
C THR A 34 -6.61 2.98 4.11
N GLN A 35 -6.13 3.60 3.04
CA GLN A 35 -6.60 3.36 1.68
C GLN A 35 -6.45 1.88 1.30
N GLY A 36 -7.57 1.23 0.95
CA GLY A 36 -7.64 -0.20 0.62
C GLY A 36 -7.96 -1.14 1.79
N SER A 37 -8.25 -0.63 2.99
CA SER A 37 -8.59 -1.47 4.14
C SER A 37 -9.87 -2.26 3.98
N TRP A 38 -9.83 -3.49 4.44
CA TRP A 38 -10.97 -4.41 4.46
C TRP A 38 -11.46 -4.55 5.88
N VAL A 39 -12.74 -4.27 6.09
CA VAL A 39 -13.39 -4.52 7.38
C VAL A 39 -14.18 -5.82 7.26
N PHE A 40 -13.96 -6.73 8.18
CA PHE A 40 -14.70 -7.97 8.31
C PHE A 40 -15.61 -7.86 9.53
N VAL A 41 -16.88 -8.17 9.37
CA VAL A 41 -17.87 -8.23 10.44
C VAL A 41 -18.46 -9.63 10.42
N ASN A 42 -18.29 -10.40 11.49
CA ASN A 42 -18.73 -11.81 11.58
C ASN A 42 -18.26 -12.65 10.36
N ASP A 43 -16.98 -12.52 10.01
CA ASP A 43 -16.35 -13.21 8.86
C ASP A 43 -16.88 -12.79 7.47
N GLN A 44 -17.73 -11.76 7.38
CA GLN A 44 -18.17 -11.16 6.12
C GLN A 44 -17.40 -9.88 5.83
N LEU A 45 -16.93 -9.72 4.59
CA LEU A 45 -16.26 -8.49 4.14
C LEU A 45 -17.30 -7.38 3.91
N VAL A 46 -17.08 -6.24 4.54
CA VAL A 46 -17.94 -5.06 4.53
C VAL A 46 -17.08 -3.83 4.25
N SER A 47 -17.57 -2.90 3.43
CA SER A 47 -16.88 -1.63 3.16
C SER A 47 -16.89 -0.72 4.39
N ALA A 48 -15.86 0.10 4.59
CA ALA A 48 -15.80 1.07 5.68
C ALA A 48 -17.05 2.01 5.75
N ALA A 49 -17.57 2.42 4.59
CA ALA A 49 -18.76 3.25 4.49
C ALA A 49 -20.06 2.50 4.86
N ASP A 50 -20.12 1.20 4.58
CA ASP A 50 -21.24 0.34 4.93
C ASP A 50 -21.21 -0.02 6.42
N VAL A 51 -20.02 -0.21 7.00
CA VAL A 51 -19.84 -0.46 8.43
C VAL A 51 -20.48 0.63 9.28
N ALA A 52 -20.40 1.91 8.89
CA ALA A 52 -21.02 3.01 9.62
C ALA A 52 -22.56 3.00 9.60
N ASN A 53 -23.16 2.32 8.61
CA ASN A 53 -24.61 2.26 8.41
C ASN A 53 -25.21 0.89 8.78
N MET A 54 -24.38 -0.11 9.12
CA MET A 54 -24.84 -1.44 9.55
C MET A 54 -25.27 -1.44 11.01
N ASP A 55 -26.30 -2.25 11.32
CA ASP A 55 -26.63 -2.63 12.69
C ASP A 55 -25.59 -3.64 13.21
N LEU A 56 -24.62 -3.14 13.98
CA LEU A 56 -23.66 -3.96 14.69
C LEU A 56 -24.21 -4.34 16.06
N GLU A 57 -24.32 -5.64 16.34
CA GLU A 57 -24.77 -6.15 17.64
C GLU A 57 -23.60 -6.30 18.62
N ALA A 58 -23.87 -6.10 19.92
CA ALA A 58 -22.91 -6.32 21.01
C ALA A 58 -22.48 -7.81 21.05
N GLY A 59 -21.33 -8.11 20.46
CA GLY A 59 -20.83 -9.47 20.24
C GLY A 59 -20.37 -9.74 18.81
N SER A 60 -20.60 -8.80 17.88
CA SER A 60 -20.09 -8.87 16.52
C SER A 60 -18.56 -8.86 16.54
N ARG A 61 -17.95 -9.88 15.92
CA ARG A 61 -16.50 -9.92 15.74
C ARG A 61 -16.13 -9.01 14.58
N ILE A 62 -15.43 -7.91 14.85
CA ILE A 62 -14.89 -7.04 13.80
C ILE A 62 -13.39 -7.29 13.63
N ARG A 63 -12.96 -7.52 12.40
CA ARG A 63 -11.55 -7.59 12.04
C ARG A 63 -11.25 -6.53 10.98
N LEU A 64 -10.35 -5.62 11.28
CA LEU A 64 -9.86 -4.62 10.37
C LEU A 64 -8.53 -5.12 9.80
N MET A 65 -8.54 -5.47 8.52
CA MET A 65 -7.31 -5.75 7.79
C MET A 65 -6.92 -4.46 7.06
N PRO A 66 -5.76 -3.86 7.36
CA PRO A 66 -5.24 -2.82 6.49
C PRO A 66 -5.15 -3.42 5.09
N GLY A 67 -5.44 -2.59 4.10
CA GLY A 67 -5.38 -3.05 2.72
C GLY A 67 -4.05 -3.73 2.50
N LEU A 68 -4.09 -4.89 1.83
CA LEU A 68 -2.89 -5.61 1.43
C LEU A 68 -2.20 -4.77 0.35
N VAL A 69 -1.62 -3.63 0.75
CA VAL A 69 -0.50 -3.02 0.06
C VAL A 69 0.59 -4.08 0.14
N GLY A 70 0.81 -4.79 -0.97
CA GLY A 70 1.84 -5.81 -1.04
C GLY A 70 3.14 -5.30 -0.45
N GLY A 71 3.59 -5.92 0.64
CA GLY A 71 4.93 -5.72 1.19
C GLY A 71 5.09 -4.57 2.18
N GLN A 72 4.51 -4.67 3.39
CA GLN A 72 5.01 -3.90 4.54
C GLN A 72 6.32 -4.47 5.11
N ASP A 73 6.69 -5.70 4.76
CA ASP A 73 8.01 -6.30 4.99
C ASP A 73 8.83 -6.40 3.69
N ALA A 74 8.41 -5.71 2.63
CA ALA A 74 9.22 -5.68 1.42
C ALA A 74 10.48 -4.85 1.71
N PRO A 75 11.67 -5.37 1.40
CA PRO A 75 12.90 -4.60 1.52
C PRO A 75 12.72 -3.25 0.82
N THR A 76 13.04 -2.18 1.54
CA THR A 76 13.04 -0.84 0.97
C THR A 76 14.37 -0.63 0.27
N PHE A 77 14.30 -0.04 -0.92
CA PHE A 77 15.46 0.19 -1.76
C PHE A 77 15.59 1.68 -2.04
N VAL A 78 16.83 2.15 -2.14
CA VAL A 78 17.13 3.49 -2.64
C VAL A 78 17.01 3.42 -4.16
N VAL A 79 16.01 4.10 -4.70
CA VAL A 79 15.75 4.20 -6.14
C VAL A 79 16.21 5.57 -6.62
N GLU A 80 17.17 5.60 -7.55
CA GLU A 80 17.56 6.81 -8.27
C GLU A 80 16.56 7.07 -9.40
N ILE A 81 15.71 8.08 -9.27
CA ILE A 81 14.73 8.47 -10.28
C ILE A 81 15.32 9.57 -11.15
N ALA A 82 15.37 9.36 -12.47
CA ALA A 82 15.76 10.41 -13.38
C ALA A 82 14.73 11.56 -13.38
N ASP A 83 15.22 12.77 -13.22
CA ASP A 83 14.45 14.01 -13.24
C ASP A 83 15.20 15.01 -14.14
N PRO A 84 14.54 16.04 -14.73
CA PRO A 84 15.21 17.12 -15.47
C PRO A 84 16.42 17.76 -14.78
N THR A 85 16.55 17.68 -13.44
CA THR A 85 17.71 18.14 -12.66
C THR A 85 18.88 17.16 -12.64
N GLY A 86 18.71 15.95 -13.18
CA GLY A 86 19.70 14.88 -13.24
C GLY A 86 19.17 13.57 -12.67
N HIS A 87 19.01 13.50 -11.35
CA HIS A 87 18.39 12.37 -10.65
C HIS A 87 17.99 12.78 -9.23
N THR A 88 16.90 12.20 -8.73
CA THR A 88 16.45 12.31 -7.34
C THR A 88 16.48 10.92 -6.71
N GLU A 89 17.03 10.79 -5.50
CA GLU A 89 16.99 9.55 -4.75
C GLU A 89 15.68 9.45 -3.95
N ALA A 90 14.98 8.32 -4.06
CA ALA A 90 13.76 8.06 -3.32
C ALA A 90 13.78 6.64 -2.73
N VAL A 91 13.50 6.53 -1.45
CA VAL A 91 13.38 5.23 -0.77
C VAL A 91 11.96 4.71 -0.98
N MET A 92 11.83 3.55 -1.63
CA MET A 92 10.53 2.91 -1.86
C MET A 92 10.65 1.38 -1.94
N THR A 93 9.53 0.68 -1.83
CA THR A 93 9.49 -0.78 -2.00
C THR A 93 9.55 -1.16 -3.48
N GLN A 94 9.92 -2.40 -3.76
CA GLN A 94 9.90 -2.98 -5.12
C GLN A 94 8.52 -2.84 -5.79
N ALA A 95 7.44 -3.07 -5.04
CA ALA A 95 6.08 -2.92 -5.54
C ALA A 95 5.78 -1.44 -5.91
N ALA A 96 6.17 -0.50 -5.05
CA ALA A 96 5.98 0.93 -5.32
C ALA A 96 6.82 1.40 -6.53
N LEU A 97 8.03 0.86 -6.71
CA LEU A 97 8.85 1.08 -7.89
C LEU A 97 8.18 0.56 -9.17
N ALA A 98 7.70 -0.69 -9.14
CA ALA A 98 7.04 -1.31 -10.28
C ALA A 98 5.76 -0.56 -10.67
N ASP A 99 5.00 -0.11 -9.67
CA ASP A 99 3.80 0.70 -9.86
C ASP A 99 4.16 2.06 -10.50
N LYS A 100 5.16 2.76 -9.94
CA LYS A 100 5.64 4.03 -10.48
C LYS A 100 6.18 3.91 -11.91
N ALA A 101 6.89 2.83 -12.20
CA ALA A 101 7.39 2.52 -13.53
C ALA A 101 6.26 2.16 -14.51
N SER A 102 5.19 1.53 -14.03
CA SER A 102 4.00 1.20 -14.83
C SER A 102 3.12 2.43 -15.10
N GLN A 103 3.06 3.38 -14.17
CA GLN A 103 2.34 4.65 -14.35
C GLN A 103 2.96 5.53 -15.45
N THR A 104 4.26 5.40 -15.69
CA THR A 104 4.97 6.21 -16.69
C THR A 104 5.28 5.36 -17.93
N GLN A 105 4.51 5.57 -19.01
CA GLN A 105 4.69 4.81 -20.25
C GLN A 105 6.12 4.93 -20.79
N GLY A 106 6.71 3.77 -21.10
CA GLY A 106 8.07 3.70 -21.62
C GLY A 106 9.17 3.87 -20.56
N SER A 107 8.85 3.71 -19.26
CA SER A 107 9.87 3.72 -18.21
C SER A 107 10.71 2.46 -18.21
N TRP A 108 11.99 2.66 -17.95
CA TRP A 108 12.98 1.61 -17.86
C TRP A 108 13.53 1.57 -16.45
N VAL A 109 13.62 0.39 -15.87
CA VAL A 109 14.20 0.20 -14.54
C VAL A 109 15.55 -0.46 -14.71
N PHE A 110 16.58 0.08 -14.07
CA PHE A 110 17.90 -0.51 -14.00
C PHE A 110 18.11 -1.09 -12.62
N VAL A 111 18.56 -2.34 -12.57
CA VAL A 111 18.90 -3.06 -11.33
C VAL A 111 20.34 -3.55 -11.50
N ASN A 112 21.27 -3.07 -10.67
CA ASN A 112 22.71 -3.39 -10.76
C ASN A 112 23.28 -3.22 -12.19
N ASP A 113 22.98 -2.09 -12.83
CA ASP A 113 23.36 -1.76 -14.21
C ASP A 113 22.73 -2.66 -15.29
N GLN A 114 21.85 -3.60 -14.93
CA GLN A 114 21.06 -4.37 -15.87
C GLN A 114 19.69 -3.73 -16.10
N LEU A 115 19.28 -3.69 -17.35
CA LEU A 115 17.99 -3.15 -17.75
C LEU A 115 16.89 -4.21 -17.53
N VAL A 116 15.84 -3.81 -16.84
CA VAL A 116 14.71 -4.65 -16.42
C VAL A 116 13.40 -3.91 -16.71
N SER A 117 12.41 -4.64 -17.18
CA SER A 117 11.07 -4.10 -17.42
C SER A 117 10.32 -3.85 -16.11
N ALA A 118 9.41 -2.87 -16.08
CA ALA A 118 8.56 -2.60 -14.90
C ALA A 118 7.72 -3.80 -14.44
N ALA A 119 7.33 -4.68 -15.37
CA ALA A 119 6.60 -5.90 -15.06
C ALA A 119 7.51 -7.02 -14.51
N ASP A 120 8.77 -7.06 -14.96
CA ASP A 120 9.76 -8.03 -14.49
C ASP A 120 10.33 -7.63 -13.13
N VAL A 121 10.52 -6.32 -12.87
CA VAL A 121 11.09 -5.86 -11.59
C VAL A 121 10.20 -6.26 -10.41
N ALA A 122 8.88 -6.38 -10.59
CA ALA A 122 7.96 -6.85 -9.56
C ALA A 122 8.14 -8.34 -9.21
N ASN A 123 8.68 -9.13 -10.13
CA ASN A 123 8.87 -10.58 -10.00
C ASN A 123 10.34 -10.97 -9.82
N MET A 124 11.25 -9.99 -9.80
CA MET A 124 12.69 -10.22 -9.69
C MET A 124 13.12 -10.37 -8.22
N ASP A 125 14.10 -11.21 -7.95
CA ASP A 125 14.68 -11.32 -6.62
C ASP A 125 15.64 -10.14 -6.40
N LEU A 126 15.21 -9.12 -5.66
CA LEU A 126 16.02 -7.94 -5.35
C LEU A 126 16.66 -8.11 -3.97
N GLU A 127 17.98 -8.14 -3.93
CA GLU A 127 18.74 -8.22 -2.68
C GLU A 127 18.93 -6.84 -2.04
N ALA A 128 18.91 -6.79 -0.70
CA ALA A 128 19.18 -5.58 0.08
C ALA A 128 20.60 -5.06 -0.19
N GLY A 129 20.71 -4.01 -1.01
CA GLY A 129 21.98 -3.48 -1.53
C GLY A 129 22.03 -3.35 -3.06
N SER A 130 21.02 -3.86 -3.76
CA SER A 130 20.89 -3.68 -5.20
C SER A 130 20.72 -2.21 -5.57
N ARG A 131 21.52 -1.73 -6.53
CA ARG A 131 21.40 -0.37 -7.04
C ARG A 131 20.23 -0.30 -8.01
N ILE A 132 19.21 0.49 -7.69
CA ILE A 132 18.03 0.63 -8.53
C ILE A 132 17.96 2.04 -9.11
N ARG A 133 17.74 2.14 -10.42
CA ARG A 133 17.55 3.42 -11.11
C ARG A 133 16.33 3.37 -12.01
N LEU A 134 15.38 4.25 -11.76
CA LEU A 134 14.17 4.43 -12.55
C LEU A 134 14.41 5.54 -13.58
N MET A 135 14.37 5.17 -14.86
CA MET A 135 14.39 6.11 -15.98
C MET A 135 12.96 6.24 -16.50
N PRO A 136 12.22 7.30 -16.15
CA PRO A 136 10.95 7.58 -16.81
C PRO A 136 11.19 7.67 -18.31
N GLY A 137 10.30 7.08 -19.10
CA GLY A 137 10.40 7.11 -20.55
C GLY A 137 10.55 8.54 -21.02
N LEU A 138 11.69 8.85 -21.63
CA LEU A 138 11.94 10.14 -22.24
C LEU A 138 10.83 10.37 -23.27
N VAL A 139 9.93 11.31 -22.99
CA VAL A 139 9.15 11.97 -24.04
C VAL A 139 10.17 12.52 -25.02
N GLY A 140 10.38 11.79 -26.11
CA GLY A 140 11.27 12.19 -27.18
C GLY A 140 10.81 13.55 -27.69
N GLY A 141 11.61 14.58 -27.39
CA GLY A 141 11.56 15.89 -28.02
C GLY A 141 10.22 16.61 -28.00
N SER A 142 10.07 17.60 -27.13
CA SER A 142 9.56 18.87 -27.63
C SER A 142 10.61 19.43 -28.59
N VAL A 143 10.55 19.02 -29.86
CA VAL A 143 11.02 19.86 -30.96
C VAL A 143 10.11 21.09 -30.99
N CYS A 144 10.78 22.24 -31.10
CA CYS A 144 10.34 23.63 -31.26
C CYS A 144 8.90 23.91 -31.65
#